data_AF-A0A0T6B8X9-F1
#
_entry.id   AF-A0A0T6B8X9-F1
#
_cell.length_a   1.000
_cell.length_b   1.000
_cell.length_c   1.000
_cell.angle_alpha   90.00
_cell.angle_beta   90.00
_cell.angle_gamma   90.00
#
_symmetry.space_group_name_H-M   'P 1'
#
loop_
_entity.id
_entity.type
_entity.pdbx_description
1 polymer ?
#
loop_
_entity_poly.entity_id
_entity_poly.type
_entity_poly.pdbx_seq_one_letter_code
_entity_poly.pdbx_strand_id
1 'polypeptide(L)'
;MELPHIVLKRINFLSEYVRYKKSETYKFVFTDETWIFQDGTVARSWQDDDVRSVRTRKVDGKRLIVLLAGNSDGFIDGAGLVFPSATATGDYHGEMNRANYL
;
A
#
# COMPACT_ATOMS: atom_id res chain seq x y z
N MET A 1 15.07 -16.73 -11.78
CA MET A 1 14.36 -17.85 -11.12
C MET A 1 14.49 -17.64 -9.61
N GLU A 2 13.42 -17.85 -8.82
CA GLU A 2 13.44 -17.62 -7.36
C GLU A 2 14.49 -18.53 -6.68
N LEU A 3 15.18 -18.02 -5.65
CA LEU A 3 16.21 -18.80 -4.96
C LEU A 3 15.58 -19.94 -4.14
N PRO A 4 16.13 -21.18 -4.17
CA PRO A 4 15.50 -22.33 -3.51
C PRO A 4 15.18 -22.13 -2.01
N HIS A 5 16.05 -21.43 -1.29
CA HIS A 5 15.84 -21.16 0.13
C HIS A 5 14.71 -20.15 0.39
N ILE A 6 14.41 -19.26 -0.55
CA ILE A 6 13.26 -18.33 -0.48
C ILE A 6 11.97 -19.13 -0.71
N VAL A 7 11.97 -20.03 -1.69
CA VAL A 7 10.85 -20.96 -1.94
C VAL A 7 10.52 -21.76 -0.68
N LEU A 8 11.54 -22.33 -0.02
CA LEU A 8 11.37 -23.07 1.23
C LEU A 8 10.79 -22.20 2.36
N LYS A 9 11.29 -20.97 2.54
CA LYS A 9 10.75 -20.03 3.54
C LYS A 9 9.27 -19.74 3.32
N ARG A 10 8.87 -19.49 2.06
CA ARG A 10 7.46 -19.24 1.71
C ARG A 10 6.59 -20.46 2.00
N ILE A 11 7.04 -21.67 1.63
CA ILE A 11 6.31 -22.91 1.90
C ILE A 11 6.09 -23.10 3.40
N ASN A 12 7.14 -22.90 4.21
CA ASN A 12 7.05 -23.03 5.66
C ASN A 12 6.07 -22.02 6.26
N PHE A 13 6.20 -20.74 5.88
CA PHE A 13 5.30 -19.68 6.33
C PHE A 13 3.83 -19.99 5.99
N LEU A 14 3.54 -20.37 4.74
CA LEU A 14 2.17 -20.67 4.31
C LEU A 14 1.60 -21.89 5.04
N SER A 15 2.42 -22.92 5.26
CA SER A 15 2.01 -24.13 5.99
C SER A 15 1.61 -23.80 7.43
N GLU A 16 2.40 -22.99 8.12
CA GLU A 16 2.09 -22.54 9.48
C GLU A 16 0.86 -21.62 9.53
N TYR A 17 0.78 -20.65 8.61
CA TYR A 17 -0.37 -19.77 8.49
C TYR A 17 -1.67 -20.56 8.30
N VAL A 18 -1.69 -21.55 7.40
CA VAL A 18 -2.86 -22.41 7.18
C VAL A 18 -3.21 -23.22 8.43
N ARG A 19 -2.21 -23.73 9.16
CA ARG A 19 -2.43 -24.45 10.42
C ARG A 19 -3.09 -23.54 11.47
N TYR A 20 -2.59 -22.33 11.67
CA TYR A 20 -3.16 -21.38 12.63
C TYR A 20 -4.52 -20.84 12.20
N LYS A 21 -4.73 -20.64 10.90
CA LYS A 21 -6.04 -20.24 10.35
C LYS A 21 -7.10 -21.30 10.62
N LYS A 22 -6.76 -22.59 10.49
CA LYS A 22 -7.68 -23.70 10.78
C LYS A 22 -8.00 -23.86 12.27
N SER A 23 -7.12 -23.42 13.16
CA SER A 23 -7.38 -23.52 14.60
C SER A 23 -8.38 -22.48 15.11
N GLU A 24 -8.68 -21.46 14.28
CA GLU A 24 -9.57 -20.32 14.60
C GLU A 24 -9.23 -19.60 15.92
N THR A 25 -8.03 -19.85 16.44
CA THR A 25 -7.56 -19.31 17.73
C THR A 25 -7.09 -17.88 17.59
N TYR A 26 -6.67 -17.49 16.39
CA TYR A 26 -6.04 -16.21 16.11
C TYR A 26 -6.85 -15.43 15.09
N LYS A 27 -6.98 -14.13 15.35
CA LYS A 27 -7.45 -13.17 14.36
C LYS A 27 -6.25 -12.59 13.62
N PHE A 28 -6.16 -12.87 12.32
CA PHE A 28 -5.07 -12.36 11.50
C PHE A 28 -5.32 -10.91 11.11
N VAL A 29 -4.35 -10.06 11.41
CA VAL A 29 -4.30 -8.68 10.95
C VAL A 29 -3.20 -8.58 9.91
N PHE A 30 -3.56 -8.03 8.75
CA PHE A 30 -2.64 -7.72 7.68
C PHE A 30 -2.42 -6.21 7.68
N THR A 31 -1.17 -5.81 7.49
CA THR A 31 -0.78 -4.42 7.34
C THR A 31 0.09 -4.33 6.10
N ASP A 32 -0.07 -3.24 5.38
CA ASP A 32 0.80 -2.92 4.25
C ASP A 32 0.83 -1.41 4.08
N GLU A 33 1.88 -0.91 3.45
CA GLU A 33 1.94 0.48 3.04
C GLU A 33 1.91 0.62 1.52
N THR A 34 1.33 1.71 1.05
CA THR A 34 1.34 2.08 -0.35
C THR A 34 1.44 3.58 -0.50
N TRP A 35 1.43 4.06 -1.74
CA TRP A 35 1.46 5.49 -2.00
C TRP A 35 0.62 5.88 -3.20
N ILE A 36 0.10 7.10 -3.15
CA ILE A 36 -0.55 7.76 -4.28
C ILE A 36 0.13 9.11 -4.52
N PHE A 37 0.12 9.60 -5.76
CA PHE A 37 0.54 10.99 -5.99
C PHE A 37 -0.50 11.93 -5.40
N GLN A 38 -0.04 13.02 -4.78
CA GLN A 38 -0.88 14.09 -4.24
C GLN A 38 -1.84 14.64 -5.31
N ASP A 39 -1.38 14.74 -6.56
CA ASP A 39 -2.18 15.24 -7.69
C ASP A 39 -2.87 14.11 -8.49
N GLY A 40 -2.79 12.86 -8.02
CA GLY A 40 -3.43 11.68 -8.60
C GLY A 40 -2.55 10.88 -9.58
N THR A 41 -2.92 9.62 -9.83
CA THR A 41 -2.05 8.62 -10.49
C THR A 41 -2.36 8.35 -11.96
N VAL A 42 -3.51 8.79 -12.50
CA VAL A 42 -3.95 8.42 -13.86
C VAL A 42 -4.33 9.62 -14.70
N ALA A 43 -3.65 9.76 -15.84
CA ALA A 43 -3.93 10.74 -16.89
C ALA A 43 -5.11 10.33 -17.79
N ARG A 44 -6.28 10.02 -17.21
CA ARG A 44 -7.52 9.85 -17.98
C ARG A 44 -8.46 11.01 -17.68
N SER A 45 -8.62 11.90 -18.65
CA SER A 45 -9.65 12.93 -18.65
C SER A 45 -10.74 12.52 -19.63
N TRP A 46 -11.99 12.55 -19.20
CA TRP A 46 -13.11 12.55 -20.14
C TRP A 46 -13.11 13.91 -20.84
N GLN A 47 -13.20 13.89 -22.17
CA GLN A 47 -13.36 15.08 -23.03
C GLN A 47 -14.49 14.80 -24.01
N ASP A 48 -15.25 15.83 -24.35
CA ASP A 48 -16.23 15.81 -25.43
C ASP A 48 -15.55 16.13 -26.77
N ASP A 49 -16.31 16.08 -27.87
CA ASP A 49 -15.79 16.28 -29.22
C ASP A 49 -15.40 17.75 -29.52
N ASP A 50 -15.74 18.70 -28.64
CA ASP A 50 -15.43 20.13 -28.75
C ASP A 50 -14.15 20.46 -27.96
N VAL A 51 -12.99 20.06 -28.52
CA VAL A 51 -11.67 20.21 -27.89
C VAL A 51 -11.26 21.69 -27.80
N ARG A 52 -11.75 22.40 -26.78
CA ARG A 52 -11.37 23.81 -26.53
C ARG A 52 -10.10 23.97 -25.69
N SER A 53 -9.72 22.95 -24.92
CA SER A 53 -8.42 22.87 -24.24
C SER A 53 -8.23 21.51 -23.59
N VAL A 54 -7.01 20.95 -23.65
CA VAL A 54 -6.63 19.84 -22.78
C VAL A 54 -6.36 20.40 -21.39
N ARG A 55 -7.14 20.01 -20.37
CA ARG A 55 -6.72 20.21 -18.97
C ARG A 55 -5.44 19.42 -18.75
N THR A 56 -4.30 20.11 -18.72
CA THR A 56 -3.04 19.52 -18.30
C THR A 56 -3.17 19.21 -16.81
N ARG A 57 -3.58 17.98 -16.47
CA ARG A 57 -3.53 17.52 -15.08
C ARG A 57 -2.08 17.17 -14.77
N LYS A 58 -1.55 17.82 -13.74
CA LYS A 58 -0.31 17.41 -13.10
C LYS A 58 -0.51 16.00 -12.55
N VAL A 59 0.32 15.07 -12.99
CA VAL A 59 0.34 13.66 -12.56
C VAL A 59 1.60 13.39 -11.71
N ASP A 60 2.20 14.48 -11.27
CA ASP A 60 3.44 14.66 -10.54
C ASP A 60 3.14 15.32 -9.19
N GLY A 61 4.10 15.31 -8.27
CA GLY A 61 3.92 15.86 -6.93
C GLY A 61 4.43 14.94 -5.84
N LYS A 62 4.28 15.37 -4.59
CA LYS A 62 4.65 14.52 -3.44
C LYS A 62 3.79 13.26 -3.41
N ARG A 63 4.33 12.19 -2.87
CA ARG A 63 3.55 10.99 -2.62
C ARG A 63 2.83 11.15 -1.29
N LEU A 64 1.56 10.78 -1.22
CA LEU A 64 0.90 10.51 0.04
C LEU A 64 1.11 9.04 0.34
N ILE A 65 1.86 8.76 1.40
CA ILE A 65 2.06 7.41 1.92
C ILE A 65 0.81 7.05 2.73
N VAL A 66 0.27 5.87 2.46
CA VAL A 66 -0.93 5.33 3.09
C VAL A 66 -0.55 4.02 3.75
N LEU A 67 -0.62 3.98 5.07
CA LEU A 67 -0.45 2.78 5.88
C LEU A 67 -1.80 2.41 6.46
N LEU A 68 -2.20 1.14 6.29
CA LEU A 68 -3.46 0.62 6.79
C LEU A 68 -3.25 -0.77 7.37
N ALA A 69 -4.09 -1.13 8.34
CA ALA A 69 -4.23 -2.49 8.83
C ALA A 69 -5.70 -2.95 8.76
N GLY A 70 -5.88 -4.24 8.50
CA GLY A 70 -7.20 -4.84 8.36
C GLY A 70 -7.20 -6.34 8.60
N ASN A 71 -8.39 -6.89 8.77
CA ASN A 71 -8.62 -8.33 8.91
C ASN A 71 -9.86 -8.75 8.11
N SER A 72 -10.38 -9.95 8.34
CA SER A 72 -11.58 -10.46 7.66
C SER A 72 -12.82 -9.58 7.79
N ASP A 73 -12.88 -8.75 8.83
CA ASP A 73 -14.04 -7.93 9.16
C ASP A 73 -13.92 -6.50 8.60
N GLY A 74 -12.81 -6.18 7.94
CA GLY A 74 -12.53 -4.88 7.35
C GLY A 74 -11.30 -4.19 7.95
N PHE A 75 -11.21 -2.88 7.72
CA PHE A 75 -10.15 -2.03 8.25
C PHE A 75 -10.30 -1.85 9.77
N ILE A 76 -9.17 -1.80 10.46
CA ILE A 76 -9.13 -1.57 11.91
C ILE A 76 -9.18 -0.07 12.16
N ASP A 77 -10.16 0.37 12.94
CA ASP A 77 -10.29 1.78 13.31
C ASP A 77 -9.06 2.25 14.11
N GLY A 78 -8.59 3.47 13.81
CA GLY A 78 -7.37 4.03 14.39
C GLY A 78 -6.04 3.45 13.85
N ALA A 79 -6.06 2.42 13.01
CA ALA A 79 -4.84 1.83 12.44
C ALA A 79 -4.41 2.46 11.09
N GLY A 80 -5.07 3.54 10.69
CA GLY A 80 -4.76 4.24 9.44
C GLY A 80 -3.85 5.44 9.66
N LEU A 81 -2.77 5.52 8.87
CA LEU A 81 -1.85 6.65 8.86
C LEU A 81 -1.64 7.12 7.42
N VAL A 82 -1.88 8.42 7.18
CA VAL A 82 -1.62 9.06 5.89
C VAL A 82 -0.72 10.26 6.09
N PHE A 83 0.40 10.31 5.38
CA PHE A 83 1.34 11.42 5.47
C PHE A 83 2.04 11.68 4.12
N PRO A 84 2.41 12.93 3.83
CA PRO A 84 3.16 13.24 2.62
C PRO A 84 4.61 12.80 2.75
N SER A 85 5.18 12.30 1.65
CA SER A 85 6.59 11.99 1.57
C SER A 85 7.44 13.26 1.73
N ALA A 86 8.59 13.13 2.38
CA ALA A 86 9.53 14.23 2.53
C ALA A 86 10.13 14.60 1.17
N THR A 87 10.40 13.60 0.31
CA THR A 87 10.93 13.79 -1.05
C THR A 87 9.87 13.52 -2.13
N ALA A 88 9.92 14.28 -3.23
CA ALA A 88 9.02 14.09 -4.38
C ALA A 88 9.49 12.98 -5.35
N THR A 89 10.72 12.51 -5.20
CA THR A 89 11.39 11.56 -6.10
C THR A 89 12.21 10.56 -5.29
N GLY A 90 12.13 9.27 -5.65
CA GLY A 90 12.96 8.23 -5.03
C GLY A 90 12.15 7.19 -4.26
N ASP A 91 12.83 6.42 -3.42
CA ASP A 91 12.25 5.40 -2.56
C ASP A 91 11.79 6.03 -1.23
N TYR A 92 10.51 5.82 -0.85
CA TYR A 92 9.95 6.37 0.39
C TYR A 92 10.18 5.44 1.59
N HIS A 93 10.67 4.21 1.40
CA HIS A 93 10.85 3.26 2.51
C HIS A 93 11.79 3.79 3.60
N GLY A 94 12.70 4.71 3.28
CA GLY A 94 13.54 5.39 4.29
C GLY A 94 12.75 6.29 5.26
N GLU A 95 11.52 6.65 4.90
CA GLU A 95 10.60 7.44 5.71
C GLU A 95 9.69 6.55 6.59
N MET A 96 9.64 5.24 6.32
CA MET A 96 8.95 4.24 7.13
C MET A 96 9.81 3.83 8.31
N ASN A 97 9.32 4.06 9.52
CA ASN A 97 10.01 3.76 10.77
C ASN A 97 9.04 3.27 11.84
N ARG A 98 9.57 2.89 13.01
CA ARG A 98 8.77 2.37 14.12
C ARG A 98 7.60 3.27 14.52
N ALA A 99 7.78 4.60 14.48
CA ALA A 99 6.74 5.54 14.87
C ALA A 99 5.53 5.55 13.93
N ASN A 100 5.68 5.08 12.68
CA ASN A 100 4.54 4.92 11.78
C ASN A 100 3.63 3.76 12.19
N TYR A 101 4.11 2.82 13.02
CA TYR A 101 3.39 1.62 13.47
C TYR A 101 3.04 1.65 14.97
N LEU A 102 3.11 2.82 15.61
CA LEU A 102 2.68 3.05 17.01
C LEU A 102 1.25 3.60 17.02
#